data_AF-A0A840Y2M3-F1
#
_entry.id   AF-A0A840Y2M3-F1
#
_cell.length_a   1.000
_cell.length_b   1.000
_cell.length_c   1.000
_cell.angle_alpha   90.00
_cell.angle_beta   90.00
_cell.angle_gamma   90.00
#
_symmetry.space_group_name_H-M   'P 1'
#
loop_
_entity.id
_entity.type
_entity.pdbx_description
1 polymer ?
#
loop_
_entity_poly.entity_id
_entity_poly.type
_entity_poly.pdbx_seq_one_letter_code
_entity_poly.pdbx_strand_id
1 'polypeptide(L)' 'MRAMPAQHSRHVALTAELCRLVERLVASGRYQTSSEVVRAGLRLLERAEALPPEPPAHRTAALTPSNADEQPQG' A
#
# COMPACT_ATOMS: atom_id res chain seq x y z
N MET A 1 17.91 25.80 -6.91
CA MET A 1 17.44 24.84 -7.94
C MET A 1 15.93 24.68 -7.79
N ARG A 2 15.14 25.23 -8.70
CA ARG A 2 13.67 25.08 -8.67
C ARG A 2 13.33 23.77 -9.38
N ALA A 3 12.80 22.79 -8.65
CA ALA A 3 12.43 21.48 -9.20
C ALA A 3 11.52 21.65 -10.43
N MET A 4 11.84 20.96 -11.53
CA MET A 4 11.01 21.00 -12.74
C MET A 4 9.61 20.48 -12.42
N PRO A 5 8.53 21.26 -12.68
CA PRO A 5 7.18 20.78 -12.48
C PRO A 5 6.93 19.60 -13.43
N ALA A 6 6.29 18.54 -12.94
CA ALA A 6 5.96 17.35 -13.72
C ALA A 6 5.26 17.75 -15.03
N GLN A 7 5.89 17.45 -16.17
CA GLN A 7 5.49 17.93 -17.50
C GLN A 7 4.41 17.06 -18.17
N HIS A 8 3.95 15.99 -17.50
CA HIS A 8 2.95 15.08 -18.04
C HIS A 8 1.61 15.29 -17.35
N SER A 9 0.69 15.98 -18.03
CA SER A 9 -0.71 16.03 -17.65
C SER A 9 -1.44 14.81 -18.22
N ARG A 10 -2.19 14.11 -17.38
CA ARG A 10 -3.06 13.01 -17.81
C ARG A 10 -4.45 13.26 -17.25
N HIS A 11 -5.46 13.19 -18.12
CA HIS A 11 -6.84 13.29 -17.71
C HIS A 11 -7.28 11.99 -17.06
N VAL A 12 -7.95 12.06 -15.91
CA VAL A 12 -8.41 10.90 -15.14
C VAL A 12 -9.88 11.11 -14.83
N ALA A 13 -10.71 10.12 -15.19
CA ALA A 13 -12.11 10.12 -14.80
C ALA A 13 -12.21 9.65 -13.34
N LEU A 14 -12.93 10.42 -12.52
CA LEU A 14 -13.21 10.09 -11.13
C LEU A 14 -14.72 9.85 -10.96
N THR A 15 -15.08 9.01 -10.00
CA THR A 15 -16.47 8.89 -9.57
C THR A 15 -16.93 10.16 -8.85
N ALA A 16 -18.24 10.40 -8.81
CA ALA A 16 -18.80 11.59 -8.16
C ALA A 16 -18.34 11.74 -6.69
N GLU A 17 -18.27 10.62 -5.95
CA GLU A 17 -17.81 10.60 -4.56
C GLU A 17 -16.32 11.01 -4.43
N LEU A 18 -15.47 10.57 -5.36
CA LEU A 18 -14.06 10.97 -5.38
C LEU A 18 -13.90 12.46 -5.76
N CYS A 19 -14.72 12.98 -6.67
CA CYS A 19 -14.74 14.42 -6.98
C CYS A 19 -15.04 15.24 -5.72
N ARG A 20 -16.11 14.89 -4.99
CA ARG A 20 -16.49 15.56 -3.74
C ARG A 20 -15.37 15.49 -2.69
N LEU A 21 -14.70 14.35 -2.57
CA LEU A 21 -13.56 14.21 -1.66
C LEU A 21 -12.42 15.16 -2.03
N VAL A 22 -12.05 15.21 -3.32
CA VAL A 22 -11.00 16.11 -3.82
C VAL A 22 -11.36 17.57 -3.56
N GLU A 23 -12.59 17.97 -3.87
CA GLU A 23 -13.09 19.32 -3.63
C GLU A 23 -13.00 19.71 -2.15
N ARG A 24 -13.44 18.84 -1.22
CA ARG A 24 -13.32 19.09 0.23
C ARG A 24 -11.87 19.24 0.66
N LEU A 25 -10.96 18.43 0.14
CA LEU A 25 -9.54 18.47 0.48
C LEU A 25 -8.87 19.76 -0.03
N VAL A 26 -9.24 20.24 -1.21
CA VAL A 26 -8.77 21.54 -1.73
C VAL A 26 -9.37 22.69 -0.92
N ALA A 27 -10.68 22.65 -0.65
CA ALA A 27 -11.38 23.67 0.14
C ALA A 27 -10.83 23.78 1.58
N SER A 28 -10.30 22.70 2.14
CA SER A 28 -9.64 22.72 3.45
C SER A 28 -8.31 23.49 3.47
N GLY A 29 -7.76 23.86 2.31
CA GLY A 29 -6.46 24.52 2.17
C GLY A 29 -5.25 23.58 2.32
N ARG A 30 -5.47 22.29 2.63
CA ARG A 30 -4.40 21.29 2.73
C ARG A 30 -3.73 20.97 1.40
N TYR A 31 -4.45 21.16 0.30
CA TYR A 31 -3.96 20.95 -1.06
C TYR A 31 -4.41 22.11 -1.94
N GLN A 32 -3.55 22.57 -2.83
CA GLN A 32 -3.84 23.73 -3.69
C GLN A 32 -4.60 23.33 -4.96
N THR A 33 -4.45 22.09 -5.43
CA THR A 33 -5.06 21.63 -6.69
C THR A 33 -5.52 20.18 -6.61
N SER A 34 -6.50 19.82 -7.45
CA SER A 34 -6.94 18.44 -7.62
C SER A 34 -5.79 17.50 -8.00
N SER A 35 -4.90 17.95 -8.89
CA SER A 35 -3.71 17.19 -9.29
C SER A 35 -2.76 16.90 -8.11
N GLU A 36 -2.71 17.79 -7.12
CA GLU A 36 -1.92 17.57 -5.90
C GLU A 36 -2.53 16.50 -5.00
N VAL A 37 -3.85 16.55 -4.81
CA VAL A 37 -4.60 15.52 -4.07
C VAL A 37 -4.41 14.15 -4.72
N VAL A 38 -4.59 14.07 -6.04
CA VAL A 38 -4.44 12.81 -6.80
C VAL A 38 -3.02 12.26 -6.66
N ARG A 39 -1.98 13.11 -6.81
CA ARG A 39 -0.59 12.67 -6.60
C ARG A 39 -0.33 12.20 -5.16
N ALA A 40 -0.91 12.85 -4.17
CA ALA A 40 -0.79 12.41 -2.77
C ALA A 40 -1.44 11.04 -2.55
N GLY A 41 -2.62 10.81 -3.13
CA GLY A 41 -3.29 9.51 -3.13
C GLY A 41 -2.47 8.41 -3.81
N LEU A 42 -1.93 8.69 -5.01
CA LEU A 42 -1.11 7.72 -5.74
C LEU A 42 0.18 7.36 -4.98
N ARG A 43 0.83 8.32 -4.29
CA ARG A 43 1.99 8.04 -3.44
C ARG A 43 1.65 7.16 -2.23
N LEU A 44 0.43 7.26 -1.70
CA LEU A 44 -0.02 6.37 -0.62
C LEU A 44 -0.24 4.96 -1.16
N LEU A 45 -0.86 4.83 -2.34
CA LEU A 45 -1.06 3.55 -3.01
C LEU A 45 0.28 2.89 -3.35
N GLU A 46 1.22 3.62 -3.97
CA GLU A 46 2.56 3.12 -4.28
C GLU A 46 3.28 2.56 -3.05
N ARG A 47 3.19 3.24 -1.90
CA ARG A 47 3.76 2.73 -0.64
C ARG A 47 3.06 1.47 -0.13
N ALA A 48 1.75 1.38 -0.27
CA ALA A 48 0.99 0.21 0.15
C ALA A 48 1.33 -1.02 -0.70
N GLU A 49 1.53 -0.83 -2.01
CA GLU A 49 1.94 -1.88 -2.95
C GLU A 49 3.43 -2.26 -2.80
N ALA A 50 4.28 -1.32 -2.40
CA ALA A 50 5.71 -1.56 -2.18
C ALA A 50 6.00 -2.30 -0.87
N LEU A 51 5.07 -2.29 0.09
CA LEU A 51 5.18 -3.12 1.28
C LEU A 51 4.92 -4.58 0.84
N PRO A 52 5.91 -5.48 0.89
CA PRO A 52 5.67 -6.88 0.56
C PRO A 52 4.51 -7.38 1.43
N PRO A 53 3.57 -8.17 0.87
CA PRO A 53 2.54 -8.78 1.69
C PRO A 53 3.26 -9.55 2.79
N GLU A 54 2.97 -9.20 4.06
CA GLU A 54 3.44 -9.96 5.22
C GLU A 54 3.17 -11.44 4.91
N PRO A 55 4.21 -12.27 4.74
CA PRO A 55 3.99 -13.68 4.47
C PRO A 55 3.12 -14.18 5.62
N PRO A 56 2.06 -14.96 5.33
CA PRO A 56 1.17 -15.44 6.39
C PRO A 56 2.06 -16.10 7.45
N ALA A 57 2.15 -15.45 8.61
CA ALA A 57 2.93 -15.92 9.74
C ALA A 57 2.52 -17.37 9.94
N HIS A 58 3.47 -18.26 9.73
CA HIS A 58 3.23 -19.68 9.53
C HIS A 58 2.53 -20.21 10.78
N ARG A 59 1.19 -20.34 10.69
CA ARG A 59 0.41 -21.10 11.66
C ARG A 59 0.64 -22.57 11.35
N THR A 60 1.87 -23.00 11.56
CA THR A 60 2.26 -24.41 11.63
C THR A 60 3.07 -24.55 12.90
N ALA A 61 2.36 -24.38 14.02
CA ALA A 61 2.82 -24.90 15.29
C ALA A 61 3.04 -26.42 15.11
N ALA A 62 4.29 -26.82 15.32
CA ALA A 62 4.74 -28.12 15.79
C ALA A 62 3.95 -29.35 15.32
N LEU A 63 4.44 -29.99 14.25
CA LEU A 63 4.29 -31.43 14.03
C LEU A 63 5.65 -32.00 13.63
N THR A 64 6.56 -32.05 14.60
CA THR A 64 7.64 -33.04 14.59
C THR A 64 7.15 -34.24 15.40
N PRO A 65 6.71 -35.36 14.78
CA PRO A 65 6.68 -36.62 15.49
C PRO A 65 8.13 -36.99 15.80
N SER A 66 8.49 -36.84 17.08
CA SER A 66 9.70 -37.41 17.65
C SER A 66 9.46 -38.92 17.69
N ASN A 67 9.95 -39.63 16.68
CA ASN A 67 10.09 -41.08 16.75
C ASN A 67 11.28 -41.37 17.67
N ALA A 68 11.03 -41.28 18.97
CA ALA A 68 11.75 -42.03 19.98
C ALA A 68 11.21 -43.48 19.97
N ASP A 69 12.07 -44.44 20.32
CA ASP A 69 11.92 -45.89 20.18
C ASP A 69 12.16 -46.36 18.72
N GLU A 70 13.23 -47.09 18.39
CA GLU A 70 13.77 -48.28 19.05
C GLU A 70 15.27 -48.44 18.70
N GLN A 71 16.13 -48.52 19.71
CA GLN A 71 17.42 -49.22 19.60
C GLN A 71 17.25 -50.59 20.28
N PRO A 72 17.35 -51.73 19.57
CA PRO A 72 17.58 -52.98 20.26
C PRO A 72 19.09 -53.10 20.53
N GLN A 73 19.41 -53.14 21.83
CA GLN A 73 20.70 -53.62 22.34
C GLN A 73 20.77 -55.14 22.17
N GLY A 74 21.91 -55.67 21.73
CA GLY A 74 22.19 -57.12 21.72
C GLY A 74 23.13 -57.53 20.60
#